data_AF-A0A8X6Y7X0-F1
#
_entry.id   AF-A0A8X6Y7X0-F1
#
_cell.length_a   1.000
_cell.length_b   1.000
_cell.length_c   1.000
_cell.angle_alpha   90.00
_cell.angle_beta   90.00
_cell.angle_gamma   90.00
#
_symmetry.space_group_name_H-M   'P 1'
#
loop_
_entity.id
_entity.type
_entity.pdbx_description
1 polymer ?
#
loop_
_entity_poly.entity_id
_entity_poly.type
_entity_poly.pdbx_seq_one_letter_code
_entity_poly.pdbx_strand_id
1 'polypeptide(L)'
;MAQKRKLDYYDDDFDFDTESLSSRFSFIGDVGMKACVANISDPLEHFELFLTDEIVDHIVTETNIFAAENLNKFKSKEHSRTLIIGMKLMRMN
;
A
#
# COMPACT_ATOMS: atom_id res chain seq x y z
N MET A 1 -23.12 -25.52 42.89
CA MET A 1 -23.77 -24.45 42.10
C MET A 1 -22.90 -24.18 40.89
N ALA A 2 -23.27 -24.70 39.72
CA ALA A 2 -22.47 -24.56 38.50
C ALA A 2 -22.92 -23.32 37.73
N GLN A 3 -22.05 -22.32 37.63
CA GLN A 3 -22.30 -21.11 36.86
C GLN A 3 -22.05 -21.43 35.39
N LYS A 4 -23.13 -21.57 34.60
CA LYS A 4 -23.04 -21.73 33.15
C LYS A 4 -22.55 -20.40 32.57
N ARG A 5 -21.36 -20.38 31.97
CA ARG A 5 -20.92 -19.26 31.13
C ARG A 5 -21.85 -19.23 29.91
N LYS A 6 -22.67 -18.19 29.80
CA LYS A 6 -23.28 -17.83 28.51
C LYS A 6 -22.14 -17.31 27.64
N LEU A 7 -21.97 -17.95 26.50
CA LEU A 7 -21.13 -17.44 25.42
C LEU A 7 -22.01 -16.42 24.73
N ASP A 8 -21.74 -15.13 24.95
CA ASP A 8 -22.45 -14.07 24.26
C ASP A 8 -21.90 -14.03 22.83
N TYR A 9 -22.61 -14.74 21.94
CA TYR A 9 -22.38 -14.68 20.51
C TYR A 9 -22.81 -13.28 20.06
N TYR A 10 -21.84 -12.44 19.71
CA TYR A 10 -22.12 -11.17 19.07
C TYR A 10 -22.57 -11.48 17.64
N ASP A 11 -23.88 -11.34 17.40
CA ASP A 11 -24.39 -11.07 16.06
C ASP A 11 -23.90 -9.66 15.70
N ASP A 12 -22.72 -9.58 15.11
CA ASP A 12 -22.29 -8.39 14.37
C ASP A 12 -23.14 -8.32 13.10
N ASP A 13 -24.43 -8.02 13.27
CA ASP A 13 -25.26 -7.44 12.22
C ASP A 13 -24.63 -6.09 11.90
N PHE A 14 -23.60 -6.13 11.04
CA PHE A 14 -23.05 -4.96 10.42
C PHE A 14 -24.15 -4.42 9.49
N ASP A 15 -25.02 -3.61 10.08
CA ASP A 15 -25.90 -2.71 9.36
C ASP A 15 -24.97 -1.83 8.51
N PHE A 16 -24.77 -2.25 7.26
CA PHE A 16 -24.27 -1.36 6.22
C PHE A 16 -25.36 -0.32 6.07
N ASP A 17 -25.29 0.71 6.91
CA ASP A 17 -26.08 1.92 6.74
C ASP A 17 -25.89 2.31 5.29
N THR A 18 -26.93 2.04 4.51
CA THR A 18 -27.05 2.45 3.12
C THR A 18 -27.39 3.93 3.14
N GLU A 19 -26.69 4.69 3.98
CA GLU A 19 -26.43 6.09 3.77
C GLU A 19 -25.72 6.13 2.43
N SER A 20 -26.55 6.31 1.39
CA SER A 20 -26.23 7.02 0.17
C SER A 20 -24.89 7.71 0.37
N LEU A 21 -23.82 7.06 -0.09
CA LEU A 21 -22.55 7.71 -0.36
C LEU A 21 -22.90 8.68 -1.46
N SER A 22 -23.53 9.80 -1.07
CA SER A 22 -23.79 10.96 -1.89
C SER A 22 -22.41 11.32 -2.34
N SER A 23 -22.09 10.86 -3.55
CA SER A 23 -20.76 10.90 -4.09
C SER A 23 -20.37 12.36 -4.01
N ARG A 24 -19.47 12.68 -3.06
CA ARG A 24 -19.01 14.06 -2.83
C ARG A 24 -18.35 14.64 -4.08
N PHE A 25 -18.11 13.78 -5.05
CA PHE A 25 -17.61 14.09 -6.37
C PHE A 25 -18.71 13.79 -7.39
N SER A 26 -19.09 14.80 -8.16
CA SER A 26 -19.82 14.57 -9.39
C SER A 26 -18.99 13.63 -10.27
N PHE A 27 -19.61 12.59 -10.82
CA PHE A 27 -18.96 11.76 -11.81
C PHE A 27 -18.72 12.62 -13.06
N ILE A 28 -17.45 12.89 -13.39
CA ILE A 28 -17.03 13.69 -14.56
C ILE A 28 -16.78 12.78 -15.78
N GLY A 29 -16.93 11.45 -15.63
CA GLY A 29 -16.69 10.52 -16.73
C GLY A 29 -17.83 10.48 -17.74
N ASP A 30 -17.49 10.14 -18.99
CA ASP A 30 -18.48 9.71 -19.97
C ASP A 30 -18.90 8.26 -19.68
N VAL A 31 -20.20 8.06 -19.45
CA VAL A 31 -20.77 6.73 -19.22
C VAL A 31 -20.60 5.90 -20.50
N GLY A 32 -19.90 4.77 -20.39
CA GLY A 32 -19.66 3.87 -21.52
C GLY A 32 -18.37 4.16 -22.29
N MET A 33 -17.46 4.98 -21.75
CA MET A 33 -16.10 5.07 -22.27
C MET A 33 -15.47 3.67 -22.26
N LYS A 34 -15.11 3.16 -23.45
CA LYS A 34 -14.47 1.87 -23.62
C LYS A 34 -12.97 2.09 -23.70
N ALA A 35 -12.23 1.51 -22.76
CA ALA A 35 -10.79 1.41 -22.87
C ALA A 35 -10.44 0.25 -23.82
N CYS A 36 -9.39 0.44 -24.61
CA CYS A 36 -8.86 -0.61 -25.47
C CYS A 36 -7.99 -1.53 -24.60
N VAL A 37 -8.53 -2.69 -24.23
CA VAL A 37 -7.82 -3.77 -23.54
C VAL A 37 -7.63 -4.89 -24.55
N ALA A 38 -6.41 -5.39 -24.72
CA ALA A 38 -6.10 -6.45 -25.67
C ALA A 38 -6.66 -7.81 -25.17
N ASN A 39 -6.57 -8.05 -23.86
CA ASN A 39 -7.09 -9.22 -23.20
C ASN A 39 -8.00 -8.86 -22.02
N ILE A 40 -9.31 -8.96 -22.22
CA ILE A 40 -10.32 -8.64 -21.21
C ILE A 40 -10.25 -9.60 -19.99
N SER A 41 -9.64 -10.78 -20.15
CA SER A 41 -9.45 -11.72 -19.04
C SER A 41 -8.17 -11.47 -18.24
N ASP A 42 -7.31 -10.54 -18.68
CA ASP A 42 -6.12 -10.16 -17.94
C ASP A 42 -6.44 -9.01 -16.95
N PRO A 43 -6.43 -9.26 -15.63
CA PRO A 43 -6.64 -8.22 -14.64
C PRO A 43 -5.53 -7.17 -14.63
N LEU A 44 -4.31 -7.50 -15.09
CA LEU A 44 -3.21 -6.56 -15.14
C LEU A 44 -3.45 -5.45 -16.16
N GLU A 45 -3.94 -5.80 -17.35
CA GLU A 45 -4.22 -4.79 -18.39
C GLU A 45 -5.30 -3.79 -17.95
N HIS A 46 -6.27 -4.20 -17.13
CA HIS A 46 -7.27 -3.28 -16.57
C HIS A 46 -6.68 -2.35 -15.52
N PHE A 47 -5.70 -2.83 -14.75
CA PHE A 47 -5.03 -2.04 -13.74
C PHE A 47 -4.16 -0.95 -14.38
N GLU A 48 -3.47 -1.28 -15.47
CA GLU A 48 -2.63 -0.35 -16.24
C GLU A 48 -3.41 0.82 -16.85
N LEU A 49 -4.74 0.71 -17.02
CA LEU A 49 -5.60 1.82 -17.44
C LEU A 49 -5.63 2.98 -16.43
N PHE A 50 -5.43 2.66 -15.14
CA PHE A 50 -5.47 3.64 -14.06
C PHE A 50 -4.07 4.00 -13.57
N LEU A 51 -3.16 3.02 -13.57
CA LEU A 51 -1.79 3.21 -13.14
C LEU A 51 -0.85 3.10 -14.34
N THR A 52 -0.70 4.22 -15.05
CA THR A 52 0.16 4.31 -16.23
C THR A 52 1.64 4.34 -15.86
N ASP A 53 2.51 4.01 -16.80
CA ASP A 53 3.96 4.11 -16.64
C ASP A 53 4.41 5.50 -16.18
N GLU A 54 3.76 6.57 -16.67
CA GLU A 54 4.06 7.95 -16.25
C GLU A 54 3.80 8.17 -14.75
N ILE A 55 2.69 7.63 -14.23
CA ILE A 55 2.37 7.73 -12.80
C ILE A 55 3.38 6.92 -11.99
N VAL A 56 3.72 5.71 -12.45
CA VAL A 56 4.70 4.85 -11.80
C VAL A 56 6.07 5.52 -11.76
N ASP A 57 6.53 6.08 -12.88
CA ASP A 57 7.79 6.81 -13.01
C ASP A 57 7.82 8.04 -12.09
N HIS A 58 6.71 8.77 -12.00
CA HIS A 58 6.60 9.91 -11.09
C HIS A 58 6.72 9.47 -9.62
N ILE A 59 6.03 8.39 -9.22
CA ILE A 59 6.14 7.82 -7.87
C ILE A 59 7.58 7.41 -7.57
N VAL A 60 8.24 6.70 -8.50
CA VAL A 60 9.62 6.26 -8.34
C VAL A 60 10.55 7.45 -8.17
N THR A 61 10.40 8.48 -9.01
CA THR A 61 11.22 9.69 -8.98
C THR A 61 11.09 10.42 -7.65
N GLU A 62 9.87 10.76 -7.24
CA GLU A 62 9.60 11.47 -5.99
C GLU A 62 10.03 10.67 -4.76
N THR A 63 9.77 9.37 -4.74
CA THR A 63 10.17 8.50 -3.63
C THR A 63 11.70 8.43 -3.51
N ASN A 64 12.41 8.34 -4.63
CA ASN A 64 13.88 8.32 -4.62
C ASN A 64 14.47 9.67 -4.20
N ILE A 65 13.91 10.79 -4.66
CA ILE A 65 14.30 12.14 -4.22
C ILE A 65 14.14 12.24 -2.70
N PHE A 66 12.95 11.89 -2.20
CA PHE A 66 12.67 11.92 -0.76
C PHE A 66 13.64 11.02 0.03
N ALA A 67 13.91 9.80 -0.45
CA ALA A 67 14.82 8.88 0.20
C ALA A 67 16.26 9.42 0.25
N ALA A 68 16.73 10.06 -0.83
CA ALA A 68 18.06 10.68 -0.89
C ALA A 68 18.19 11.85 0.10
N GLU A 69 17.20 12.73 0.15
CA GLU A 69 17.18 13.88 1.06
C GLU A 69 17.09 13.46 2.54
N ASN A 70 16.34 12.40 2.84
CA ASN A 70 16.10 11.94 4.21
C ASN A 70 17.04 10.81 4.64
N LEU A 71 17.97 10.37 3.78
CA LEU A 71 18.95 9.31 4.09
C LEU A 71 19.72 9.62 5.37
N ASN A 72 20.05 10.88 5.62
CA ASN A 72 20.79 11.30 6.83
C ASN A 72 19.91 11.44 8.08
N LYS A 73 18.61 11.68 7.94
CA LYS A 73 17.67 11.74 9.08
C LYS A 73 17.43 10.38 9.70
N PHE A 74 17.53 9.30 8.90
CA PHE A 74 17.40 7.92 9.38
C PHE A 74 18.76 7.26 9.71
N LYS A 75 19.88 8.00 9.64
CA LYS A 75 21.22 7.52 10.07
C LYS A 75 21.39 7.42 11.59
N SER A 76 20.33 7.43 12.39
CA SER A 76 20.42 7.11 13.82
C SER A 76 20.59 5.60 14.04
N LYS A 77 21.80 5.11 13.76
CA LYS A 77 22.49 4.00 14.44
C LYS A 77 23.86 3.82 13.79
N GLU A 78 24.79 4.70 14.14
CA GLU A 78 26.22 4.49 13.88
C GLU A 78 26.73 3.14 14.42
N HIS A 79 25.99 2.53 15.36
CA HIS A 79 26.30 1.23 15.94
C HIS A 79 26.31 0.07 14.94
N SER A 80 25.56 0.14 13.83
CA SER A 80 25.48 -0.97 12.86
C SER A 80 26.66 -1.02 11.87
N ARG A 81 27.29 0.12 11.54
CA ARG A 81 28.41 0.16 10.58
C ARG A 81 29.68 -0.42 11.18
N THR A 82 29.92 -0.19 12.47
CA THR A 82 31.06 -0.72 13.22
C THR A 82 30.98 -2.25 13.36
N LEU A 83 29.77 -2.81 13.55
CA LEU A 83 29.56 -4.26 13.64
C LEU A 83 29.89 -4.98 12.33
N ILE A 84 29.46 -4.46 11.19
CA ILE A 84 29.72 -5.10 9.88
C ILE A 84 31.22 -5.05 9.53
N ILE A 85 31.88 -3.93 9.78
CA ILE A 85 33.33 -3.79 9.54
C ILE A 85 34.11 -4.71 10.49
N GLY A 86 33.75 -4.76 11.77
CA GLY A 86 34.36 -5.66 12.76
C GLY A 86 34.16 -7.14 12.43
N MET A 87 32.97 -7.54 11.98
CA MET A 87 32.70 -8.92 11.55
C MET A 87 33.48 -9.31 10.29
N LYS A 88 33.74 -8.36 9.38
CA LYS A 88 34.53 -8.61 8.16
C LYS A 88 36.02 -8.76 8.47
N LEU A 89 36.56 -7.95 9.38
CA LEU A 89 37.94 -8.06 9.87
C LEU A 89 38.19 -9.38 10.62
N MET A 90 37.23 -9.86 11.41
CA MET A 90 37.36 -11.13 12.14
C MET A 90 37.31 -12.39 11.24
N ARG A 91 36.87 -12.28 9.99
CA ARG A 91 36.89 -13.40 9.01
C ARG A 91 38.15 -13.45 8.15
N MET A 92 39.06 -12.49 8.32
CA MET A 92 40.30 -12.39 7.52
C MET A 92 41.57 -12.78 8.30
N ASN A 93 41.42 -13.20 9.56
CA ASN A 93 42.43 -13.95 10.34
C ASN A 93 42.06 -15.43 10.38
#